data_AF-A0A7C9N0Y0-F1
#
_entry.id   AF-A0A7C9N0Y0-F1
#
_cell.length_a   1.000
_cell.length_b   1.000
_cell.length_c   1.000
_cell.angle_alpha   90.00
_cell.angle_beta   90.00
_cell.angle_gamma   90.00
#
_symmetry.space_group_name_H-M   'P 1'
#
loop_
_entity.id
_entity.type
_entity.pdbx_description
1 polymer ?
#
loop_
_entity_poly.entity_id
_entity_poly.type
_entity_poly.pdbx_seq_one_letter_code
_entity_poly.pdbx_strand_id
1 'polypeptide(L)'
;MTNTTSTPLHITDLRLDSGSFEPSAPVRVDTTLPKTPRTDFPITYGRARCDAGAIPAVQPTDVVATMAVGDAPPREVRFPIPVTDDLLTRLVKYECGEYILKQSATIAFGSGFRRRGDDLEGVLTVTATRPVTLDDLDGTTHYVLEPEKRRPVAEIAPGTTEVPVTIRPTRCDPHAFAEAKQAYLFQVWGHTEGGETYRMIVTPPKDVQEKLLDYAVEVCDFPAT
;
A
#
# COMPACT_ATOMS: atom_id res chain seq x y z
N MET A 1 -7.65 10.52 -19.45
CA MET A 1 -7.69 10.62 -20.93
C MET A 1 -8.55 11.79 -21.35
N THR A 2 -8.19 12.48 -22.45
CA THR A 2 -8.91 13.65 -22.97
C THR A 2 -9.16 13.45 -24.46
N ASN A 3 -10.40 13.66 -24.91
CA ASN A 3 -10.72 13.74 -26.35
C ASN A 3 -10.97 15.20 -26.70
N THR A 4 -10.00 15.84 -27.36
CA THR A 4 -10.06 17.25 -27.74
C THR A 4 -10.85 17.48 -29.04
N THR A 5 -11.14 16.41 -29.78
CA THR A 5 -11.81 16.47 -31.09
C THR A 5 -13.31 16.22 -30.96
N SER A 6 -14.07 16.58 -31.99
CA SER A 6 -15.50 16.23 -32.11
C SER A 6 -15.73 14.78 -32.54
N THR A 7 -14.69 14.08 -33.01
CA THR A 7 -14.78 12.69 -33.44
C THR A 7 -14.75 11.76 -32.22
N PRO A 8 -15.75 10.89 -32.04
CA PRO A 8 -15.75 9.95 -30.92
C PRO A 8 -14.58 8.96 -30.96
N LEU A 9 -14.07 8.60 -29.79
CA LEU A 9 -13.06 7.55 -29.61
C LEU A 9 -13.73 6.36 -28.97
N HIS A 10 -13.68 5.18 -29.59
CA HIS A 10 -14.11 3.95 -28.95
C HIS A 10 -12.88 3.26 -28.35
N ILE A 11 -12.88 3.02 -27.04
CA ILE A 11 -11.79 2.39 -26.30
C ILE A 11 -12.24 1.01 -25.88
N THR A 12 -11.47 0.02 -26.32
CA THR A 12 -11.75 -1.38 -26.01
C THR A 12 -11.21 -1.72 -24.62
N ASP A 13 -9.90 -1.56 -24.46
CA ASP A 13 -9.16 -1.97 -23.27
C ASP A 13 -7.94 -1.07 -23.06
N LEU A 14 -7.42 -1.13 -21.83
CA LEU A 14 -6.25 -0.39 -21.37
C LEU A 14 -5.33 -1.34 -20.60
N ARG A 15 -4.02 -1.17 -20.76
CA ARG A 15 -3.00 -1.87 -19.96
C ARG A 15 -1.81 -0.98 -19.69
N LEU A 16 -1.10 -1.26 -18.61
CA LEU A 16 0.24 -0.72 -18.38
C LEU A 16 1.28 -1.61 -19.06
N ASP A 17 2.13 -1.00 -19.87
CA ASP A 17 3.32 -1.64 -20.45
C ASP A 17 4.53 -0.96 -19.82
N SER A 18 5.25 -1.66 -18.93
CA SER A 18 6.28 -1.05 -18.12
C SER A 18 7.49 -1.96 -17.95
N GLY A 19 8.69 -1.38 -18.03
CA GLY A 19 9.90 -2.06 -17.60
C GLY A 19 10.04 -2.18 -16.07
N SER A 20 9.25 -1.41 -15.29
CA SER A 20 9.33 -1.40 -13.83
C SER A 20 8.38 -2.37 -13.15
N PHE A 21 7.34 -2.84 -13.85
CA PHE A 21 6.32 -3.72 -13.30
C PHE A 21 6.19 -5.00 -14.12
N GLU A 22 5.74 -6.07 -13.47
CA GLU A 22 5.31 -7.29 -14.16
C GLU A 22 4.09 -6.99 -15.06
N PRO A 23 3.90 -7.74 -16.16
CA PRO A 23 2.74 -7.53 -17.02
C PRO A 23 1.45 -7.85 -16.25
N SER A 24 0.43 -7.00 -16.39
CA SER A 24 -0.92 -7.27 -15.92
C SER A 24 -1.88 -7.50 -17.09
N ALA A 25 -2.98 -8.22 -16.85
CA ALA A 25 -4.03 -8.37 -17.85
C ALA A 25 -4.61 -6.99 -18.25
N PRO A 26 -5.01 -6.79 -19.51
CA PRO A 26 -5.72 -5.60 -19.92
C PRO A 26 -7.05 -5.43 -19.17
N VAL A 27 -7.38 -4.21 -18.80
CA VAL A 27 -8.67 -3.83 -18.23
C VAL A 27 -9.61 -3.48 -19.38
N ARG A 28 -10.68 -4.26 -19.54
CA ARG A 28 -11.75 -3.95 -20.50
C ARG A 28 -12.55 -2.75 -19.99
N VAL A 29 -12.62 -1.70 -20.79
CA VAL A 29 -13.42 -0.50 -20.48
C VAL A 29 -14.65 -0.36 -21.37
N ASP A 30 -14.55 -0.85 -22.61
CA ASP A 30 -15.64 -0.88 -23.61
C ASP A 30 -16.51 0.36 -23.67
N THR A 31 -15.91 1.49 -24.01
CA THR A 31 -16.61 2.77 -23.91
C THR A 31 -16.33 3.67 -25.09
N THR A 32 -17.30 4.51 -25.41
CA THR A 32 -17.17 5.54 -26.43
C THR A 32 -17.04 6.90 -25.74
N LEU A 33 -15.87 7.53 -25.91
CA LEU A 33 -15.60 8.87 -25.44
C LEU A 33 -15.98 9.91 -26.50
N PRO A 34 -17.03 10.72 -26.27
CA PRO A 34 -17.23 11.93 -27.06
C PRO A 34 -16.13 12.95 -26.75
N LYS A 35 -16.24 14.17 -27.30
CA LYS A 35 -15.40 15.29 -26.85
C LYS A 35 -15.52 15.44 -25.33
N THR A 36 -14.41 15.26 -24.62
CA THR A 36 -14.40 15.28 -23.15
C THR A 36 -13.16 16.01 -22.65
N PRO A 37 -13.28 16.90 -21.65
CA PRO A 37 -12.12 17.55 -21.05
C PRO A 37 -11.24 16.54 -20.31
N ARG A 38 -11.84 15.53 -19.66
CA ARG A 38 -11.15 14.47 -18.94
C ARG A 38 -12.09 13.32 -18.62
N THR A 39 -11.61 12.10 -18.83
CA THR A 39 -12.19 10.87 -18.31
C THR A 39 -11.07 10.01 -17.74
N ASP A 40 -11.21 9.60 -16.49
CA ASP A 40 -10.22 8.76 -15.82
C ASP A 40 -10.66 7.31 -15.87
N PHE A 41 -9.71 6.43 -16.19
CA PHE A 41 -9.92 4.99 -16.23
C PHE A 41 -8.99 4.33 -15.22
N PRO A 42 -9.53 3.47 -14.34
CA PRO A 42 -8.68 2.64 -13.51
C PRO A 42 -7.94 1.65 -14.41
N ILE A 43 -6.62 1.56 -14.23
CA ILE A 43 -5.80 0.50 -14.81
C ILE A 43 -5.15 -0.28 -13.68
N THR A 44 -4.99 -1.58 -13.90
CA THR A 44 -4.16 -2.42 -13.02
C THR A 44 -2.71 -2.34 -13.47
N TYR A 45 -1.80 -2.60 -12.53
CA TYR A 45 -0.38 -2.78 -12.81
C TYR A 45 0.10 -4.03 -12.05
N GLY A 46 1.13 -4.71 -12.58
CA GLY A 46 1.71 -5.88 -11.93
C GLY A 46 2.64 -5.51 -10.77
N ARG A 47 3.24 -6.50 -10.12
CA ARG A 47 4.20 -6.26 -9.04
C ARG A 47 5.43 -5.51 -9.57
N ALA A 48 6.02 -4.65 -8.76
CA ALA A 48 7.28 -4.02 -9.09
C ALA A 48 8.39 -5.07 -9.27
N ARG A 49 9.25 -4.85 -10.25
CA ARG A 49 10.45 -5.65 -10.49
C ARG A 49 11.56 -5.14 -9.59
N CYS A 50 11.84 -5.85 -8.52
CA CYS A 50 12.71 -5.39 -7.45
C CYS A 50 14.04 -6.15 -7.40
N ASP A 51 15.10 -5.43 -7.06
CA ASP A 51 16.40 -6.01 -6.71
C ASP A 51 16.49 -6.21 -5.20
N ALA A 52 17.26 -7.21 -4.76
CA ALA A 52 17.36 -7.57 -3.34
C ALA A 52 18.14 -6.55 -2.48
N GLY A 53 18.92 -5.66 -3.11
CA GLY A 53 19.84 -4.76 -2.41
C GLY A 53 19.60 -3.27 -2.62
N ALA A 54 18.79 -2.89 -3.61
CA ALA A 54 18.53 -1.49 -3.94
C ALA A 54 17.20 -1.34 -4.66
N ILE A 55 16.61 -0.15 -4.57
CA ILE A 55 15.41 0.20 -5.32
C ILE A 55 15.83 0.54 -6.77
N PRO A 56 15.33 -0.19 -7.79
CA PRO A 56 15.67 0.11 -9.17
C PRO A 56 15.11 1.46 -9.62
N ALA A 57 15.80 2.11 -10.56
CA ALA A 57 15.28 3.31 -11.20
C ALA A 57 14.03 2.97 -12.04
N VAL A 58 13.07 3.91 -12.07
CA VAL A 58 11.87 3.80 -12.91
C VAL A 58 12.28 3.64 -14.38
N GLN A 59 11.67 2.65 -15.04
CA GLN A 59 11.89 2.31 -16.43
C GLN A 59 10.78 2.90 -17.32
N PRO A 60 11.01 3.00 -18.64
CA PRO A 60 10.00 3.45 -19.58
C PRO A 60 8.67 2.72 -19.38
N THR A 61 7.59 3.50 -19.39
CA THR A 61 6.23 3.03 -19.10
C THR A 61 5.25 3.70 -20.04
N ASP A 62 4.39 2.92 -20.68
CA ASP A 62 3.29 3.38 -21.51
C ASP A 62 1.95 2.90 -20.95
N VAL A 63 0.91 3.73 -21.05
CA VAL A 63 -0.45 3.20 -21.10
C VAL A 63 -0.71 2.79 -22.55
N VAL A 64 -0.99 1.51 -22.77
CA VAL A 64 -1.39 1.00 -24.09
C VAL A 64 -2.90 0.83 -24.11
N ALA A 65 -3.52 1.40 -25.13
CA ALA A 65 -4.96 1.37 -25.32
C ALA A 65 -5.30 0.81 -26.69
N THR A 66 -6.21 -0.16 -26.73
CA THR A 66 -6.83 -0.61 -27.98
C THR A 66 -8.00 0.32 -28.27
N MET A 67 -7.94 1.12 -29.34
CA MET A 67 -8.98 2.10 -29.63
C MET A 67 -9.23 2.35 -31.13
N ALA A 68 -10.46 2.76 -31.45
CA ALA A 68 -10.91 3.22 -32.76
C ALA A 68 -11.27 4.71 -32.73
N VAL A 69 -11.07 5.41 -33.86
CA VAL A 69 -11.41 6.82 -34.05
C VAL A 69 -12.53 6.91 -35.09
N GLY A 70 -13.74 7.32 -34.69
CA GLY A 70 -14.93 7.21 -35.55
C GLY A 70 -15.14 5.77 -36.02
N ASP A 71 -15.34 5.57 -37.32
CA ASP A 71 -15.58 4.25 -37.93
C ASP A 71 -14.28 3.52 -38.34
N ALA A 72 -13.12 4.05 -38.00
CA ALA A 72 -11.84 3.41 -38.29
C ALA A 72 -11.67 2.10 -37.48
N PRO A 73 -10.95 1.09 -37.99
CA PRO A 73 -10.68 -0.13 -37.24
C PRO A 73 -9.87 0.16 -35.95
N PRO A 74 -10.08 -0.63 -34.87
CA PRO A 74 -9.29 -0.50 -33.65
C PRO A 74 -7.80 -0.73 -33.88
N ARG A 75 -6.96 0.04 -33.18
CA ARG A 75 -5.50 -0.10 -33.16
C ARG A 75 -4.96 0.15 -31.76
N GLU A 76 -3.77 -0.37 -31.48
CA GLU A 76 -3.03 0.01 -30.28
C GLU A 76 -2.50 1.44 -30.40
N VAL A 77 -2.68 2.21 -29.34
CA VAL A 77 -2.12 3.55 -29.16
C VAL A 77 -1.37 3.56 -27.83
N ARG A 78 -0.15 4.11 -27.83
CA ARG A 78 0.70 4.23 -26.65
C ARG A 78 0.71 5.66 -26.13
N PHE A 79 0.52 5.80 -24.82
CA PHE A 79 0.62 7.06 -24.10
C PHE A 79 1.80 6.96 -23.12
N PRO A 80 2.96 7.58 -23.43
CA PRO A 80 4.13 7.49 -22.57
C PRO A 80 3.92 8.21 -21.25
N ILE A 81 4.31 7.57 -20.17
CA ILE A 81 4.44 8.15 -18.84
C ILE A 81 5.92 8.49 -18.63
N PRO A 82 6.28 9.74 -18.28
CA PRO A 82 7.66 10.11 -18.02
C PRO A 82 8.29 9.22 -16.93
N VAL A 83 9.57 8.84 -17.10
CA VAL A 83 10.31 8.12 -16.05
C VAL A 83 10.52 8.95 -14.78
N THR A 84 10.34 10.27 -14.89
CA THR A 84 10.34 11.22 -13.77
C THR A 84 8.96 11.39 -13.15
N ASP A 85 7.99 10.54 -13.50
CA ASP A 85 6.66 10.58 -12.89
C ASP A 85 6.77 10.19 -11.40
N ASP A 86 6.27 11.09 -10.55
CA ASP A 86 6.37 10.96 -9.10
C ASP A 86 5.56 9.76 -8.58
N LEU A 87 4.43 9.43 -9.24
CA LEU A 87 3.62 8.29 -8.85
C LEU A 87 4.35 6.99 -9.17
N LEU A 88 4.90 6.84 -10.38
CA LEU A 88 5.72 5.66 -10.73
C LEU A 88 6.91 5.50 -9.79
N THR A 89 7.62 6.59 -9.51
CA THR A 89 8.75 6.59 -8.57
C THR A 89 8.32 6.12 -7.19
N ARG A 90 7.17 6.61 -6.70
CA ARG A 90 6.63 6.23 -5.40
C ARG A 90 6.18 4.77 -5.35
N LEU A 91 5.53 4.27 -6.40
CA LEU A 91 5.07 2.88 -6.47
C LEU A 91 6.25 1.91 -6.46
N VAL A 92 7.27 2.13 -7.31
CA VAL A 92 8.50 1.34 -7.31
C VAL A 92 9.19 1.43 -5.96
N LYS A 93 9.30 2.64 -5.39
CA LYS A 93 9.94 2.84 -4.09
C LYS A 93 9.27 2.03 -2.98
N TYR A 94 7.93 2.05 -2.93
CA TYR A 94 7.20 1.35 -1.87
C TYR A 94 7.23 -0.16 -2.03
N GLU A 95 6.96 -0.70 -3.21
CA GLU A 95 6.95 -2.16 -3.39
C GLU A 95 8.35 -2.77 -3.26
N CYS A 96 9.38 -2.10 -3.81
CA CYS A 96 10.74 -2.60 -3.70
C CYS A 96 11.40 -2.36 -2.35
N GLY A 97 11.09 -1.25 -1.67
CA GLY A 97 11.50 -1.06 -0.28
C GLY A 97 10.91 -2.13 0.64
N GLU A 98 9.61 -2.41 0.48
CA GLU A 98 8.95 -3.48 1.23
C GLU A 98 9.58 -4.84 0.93
N TYR A 99 9.85 -5.14 -0.34
CA TYR A 99 10.53 -6.36 -0.76
C TYR A 99 11.90 -6.53 -0.07
N ILE A 100 12.74 -5.49 -0.09
CA ILE A 100 14.07 -5.51 0.54
C ILE A 100 13.97 -5.76 2.05
N LEU A 101 13.03 -5.08 2.73
CA LEU A 101 12.85 -5.27 4.17
C LEU A 101 12.33 -6.68 4.49
N LYS A 102 11.42 -7.23 3.69
CA LYS A 102 10.90 -8.61 3.83
C LYS A 102 11.96 -9.69 3.62
N GLN A 103 13.02 -9.44 2.86
CA GLN A 103 14.16 -10.36 2.77
C GLN A 103 14.94 -10.47 4.09
N SER A 104 14.83 -9.44 4.93
CA SER A 104 15.66 -9.27 6.13
C SER A 104 14.91 -9.59 7.42
N ALA A 105 13.60 -9.33 7.45
CA ALA A 105 12.77 -9.64 8.61
C ALA A 105 11.32 -9.93 8.22
N THR A 106 10.68 -10.79 9.01
CA THR A 106 9.22 -10.91 9.09
C THR A 106 8.74 -10.12 10.29
N ILE A 107 7.75 -9.26 10.09
CA ILE A 107 7.12 -8.46 11.16
C ILE A 107 5.65 -8.85 11.22
N ALA A 108 5.15 -9.18 12.40
CA ALA A 108 3.78 -9.61 12.62
C ALA A 108 3.23 -9.08 13.94
N PHE A 109 1.91 -8.95 14.03
CA PHE A 109 1.24 -8.71 15.32
C PHE A 109 1.25 -10.00 16.14
N GLY A 110 1.65 -9.90 17.40
CA GLY A 110 1.47 -11.00 18.37
C GLY A 110 -0.01 -11.23 18.67
N SER A 111 -0.37 -12.43 19.13
CA SER A 111 -1.75 -12.78 19.48
C SER A 111 -2.19 -12.29 20.86
N GLY A 112 -1.25 -11.80 21.67
CA GLY A 112 -1.40 -11.49 23.10
C GLY A 112 -1.94 -10.11 23.44
N PHE A 113 -2.59 -9.38 22.53
CA PHE A 113 -3.12 -8.05 22.82
C PHE A 113 -4.15 -8.10 23.96
N ARG A 114 -4.03 -7.17 24.91
CA ARG A 114 -4.86 -7.07 26.11
C ARG A 114 -5.22 -5.61 26.39
N ARG A 115 -6.46 -5.41 26.81
CA ARG A 115 -6.96 -4.09 27.23
C ARG A 115 -6.38 -3.71 28.59
N ARG A 116 -5.88 -2.48 28.71
CA ARG A 116 -5.58 -1.80 29.99
C ARG A 116 -6.20 -0.41 29.98
N GLY A 117 -7.31 -0.25 30.70
CA GLY A 117 -8.07 1.00 30.65
C GLY A 117 -8.58 1.25 29.23
N ASP A 118 -8.21 2.39 28.65
CA ASP A 118 -8.58 2.77 27.28
C ASP A 118 -7.51 2.38 26.26
N ASP A 119 -6.45 1.68 26.66
CA ASP A 119 -5.37 1.25 25.78
C ASP A 119 -5.48 -0.23 25.43
N LEU A 120 -5.11 -0.60 24.21
CA LEU A 120 -4.89 -1.99 23.80
C LEU A 120 -3.39 -2.25 23.65
N GLU A 121 -2.81 -2.92 24.64
CA GLU A 121 -1.37 -3.20 24.68
C GLU A 121 -1.05 -4.58 24.09
N GLY A 122 0.06 -4.68 23.38
CA GLY A 122 0.57 -5.94 22.84
C GLY A 122 1.98 -5.80 22.31
N VAL A 123 2.35 -6.69 21.39
CA VAL A 123 3.69 -6.71 20.80
C VAL A 123 3.61 -6.89 19.30
N LEU A 124 4.55 -6.29 18.57
CA LEU A 124 4.95 -6.76 17.25
C LEU A 124 6.07 -7.78 17.43
N THR A 125 5.92 -8.96 16.85
CA THR A 125 6.98 -9.97 16.77
C THR A 125 7.79 -9.71 15.50
N VAL A 126 9.09 -9.53 15.66
CA VAL A 126 10.04 -9.34 14.56
C VAL A 126 11.01 -10.50 14.53
N THR A 127 10.99 -11.27 13.45
CA THR A 127 11.94 -12.35 13.20
C THR A 127 12.89 -11.91 12.10
N ALA A 128 14.12 -11.57 12.48
CA ALA A 128 15.15 -11.04 11.59
C ALA A 128 16.20 -12.11 11.23
N THR A 129 16.61 -12.16 9.97
CA THR A 129 17.71 -13.03 9.47
C THR A 129 19.05 -12.31 9.42
N ARG A 130 19.03 -10.97 9.49
CA ARG A 130 20.16 -10.05 9.52
C ARG A 130 19.79 -8.83 10.38
N PRO A 131 20.74 -8.00 10.82
CA PRO A 131 20.42 -6.80 11.58
C PRO A 131 19.43 -5.88 10.83
N VAL A 132 18.38 -5.46 11.53
CA VAL A 132 17.34 -4.54 11.06
C VAL A 132 17.08 -3.50 12.13
N THR A 133 16.91 -2.25 11.71
CA THR A 133 16.43 -1.16 12.56
C THR A 133 14.99 -0.86 12.19
N LEU A 134 14.09 -0.86 13.17
CA LEU A 134 12.78 -0.26 13.01
C LEU A 134 12.89 1.20 13.39
N ASP A 135 12.69 2.07 12.41
CA ASP A 135 12.82 3.51 12.57
C ASP A 135 11.57 4.13 13.17
N ASP A 136 10.39 3.73 12.67
CA ASP A 136 9.09 4.27 13.09
C ASP A 136 7.96 3.27 12.87
N LEU A 137 6.84 3.48 13.58
CA LEU A 137 5.59 2.74 13.41
C LEU A 137 4.46 3.76 13.21
N ASP A 138 3.76 3.66 12.09
CA ASP A 138 2.59 4.46 11.82
C ASP A 138 1.31 3.67 12.04
N GLY A 139 0.37 4.34 12.69
CA GLY A 139 -1.02 3.92 12.76
C GLY A 139 -1.73 3.95 11.41
N THR A 140 -3.03 3.71 11.46
CA THR A 140 -3.95 3.92 10.36
C THR A 140 -4.87 5.11 10.66
N THR A 141 -5.74 5.46 9.70
CA THR A 141 -6.79 6.46 9.93
C THR A 141 -7.71 6.08 11.11
N HIS A 142 -7.78 4.79 11.45
CA HIS A 142 -8.67 4.25 12.48
C HIS A 142 -7.96 4.02 13.80
N TYR A 143 -6.68 3.69 13.77
CA TYR A 143 -5.92 3.31 14.95
C TYR A 143 -4.59 4.03 15.02
N VAL A 144 -4.28 4.64 16.16
CA VAL A 144 -2.92 5.03 16.50
C VAL A 144 -2.16 3.78 16.93
N LEU A 145 -0.94 3.58 16.42
CA LEU A 145 0.00 2.54 16.86
C LEU A 145 1.20 3.24 17.51
N GLU A 146 1.41 3.02 18.80
CA GLU A 146 2.46 3.70 19.56
C GLU A 146 3.48 2.71 20.11
N PRO A 147 4.75 2.77 19.67
CA PRO A 147 5.82 2.09 20.36
C PRO A 147 6.24 2.85 21.62
N GLU A 148 6.89 2.14 22.56
CA GLU A 148 7.46 2.78 23.77
C GLU A 148 8.54 3.83 23.45
N LYS A 149 9.24 3.66 22.32
CA LYS A 149 10.26 4.57 21.80
C LYS A 149 10.02 4.79 20.32
N ARG A 150 10.20 6.02 19.81
CA ARG A 150 9.88 6.36 18.41
C ARG A 150 11.07 6.49 17.45
N ARG A 151 12.34 6.55 17.92
CA ARG A 151 13.51 6.81 17.05
C ARG A 151 14.85 6.31 17.62
N PRO A 152 15.45 5.23 17.07
CA PRO A 152 14.72 4.15 16.42
C PRO A 152 13.73 3.52 17.41
N VAL A 153 12.68 2.91 16.89
CA VAL A 153 11.75 2.07 17.66
C VAL A 153 12.49 0.89 18.27
N ALA A 154 13.28 0.18 17.46
CA ALA A 154 14.10 -0.94 17.93
C ALA A 154 15.29 -1.18 16.99
N GLU A 155 16.42 -1.59 17.56
CA GLU A 155 17.54 -2.18 16.83
C GLU A 155 17.50 -3.69 17.07
N ILE A 156 17.39 -4.47 16.00
CA ILE A 156 17.03 -5.88 16.06
C ILE A 156 18.17 -6.71 15.48
N ALA A 157 18.80 -7.51 16.34
CA ALA A 157 19.77 -8.51 15.95
C ALA A 157 19.07 -9.72 15.30
N PRO A 158 19.80 -10.57 14.53
CA PRO A 158 19.24 -11.81 13.99
C PRO A 158 18.60 -12.67 15.09
N GLY A 159 17.41 -13.20 14.82
CA GLY A 159 16.58 -13.92 15.78
C GLY A 159 15.19 -13.30 15.92
N THR A 160 14.49 -13.63 16.99
CA THR A 160 13.15 -13.11 17.29
C THR A 160 13.22 -12.08 18.41
N THR A 161 12.63 -10.92 18.19
CA THR A 161 12.48 -9.84 19.17
C THR A 161 11.02 -9.41 19.23
N GLU A 162 10.52 -9.13 20.43
CA GLU A 162 9.20 -8.53 20.63
C GLU A 162 9.35 -7.04 20.85
N VAL A 163 8.57 -6.24 20.13
CA VAL A 163 8.51 -4.78 20.22
C VAL A 163 7.18 -4.40 20.85
N PRO A 164 7.15 -3.93 22.11
CA PRO A 164 5.93 -3.50 22.76
C PRO A 164 5.27 -2.33 22.04
N VAL A 165 3.94 -2.43 21.89
CA VAL A 165 3.13 -1.41 21.23
C VAL A 165 1.81 -1.22 21.97
N THR A 166 1.30 0.01 21.92
CA THR A 166 -0.03 0.40 22.39
C THR A 166 -0.88 0.85 21.22
N ILE A 167 -2.13 0.42 21.17
CA ILE A 167 -3.08 0.78 20.13
C ILE A 167 -4.26 1.50 20.74
N ARG A 168 -4.71 2.57 20.06
CA ARG A 168 -5.91 3.35 20.40
C ARG A 168 -6.72 3.73 19.17
N PRO A 169 -8.05 3.89 19.24
CA PRO A 169 -8.80 4.48 18.14
C PRO A 169 -8.31 5.92 17.90
N THR A 170 -8.07 6.28 16.64
CA THR A 170 -7.70 7.65 16.26
C THR A 170 -8.86 8.61 16.48
N ARG A 171 -10.08 8.14 16.25
CA ARG A 171 -11.34 8.88 16.45
C ARG A 171 -12.51 7.92 16.67
N CYS A 172 -13.45 8.32 17.49
CA CYS A 172 -14.70 7.58 17.74
C CYS A 172 -15.81 8.04 16.81
N ASP A 173 -15.64 7.81 15.51
CA ASP A 173 -16.65 8.08 14.47
C ASP A 173 -17.20 6.76 13.92
N PRO A 174 -18.46 6.38 14.22
CA PRO A 174 -19.05 5.13 13.74
C PRO A 174 -19.04 4.99 12.21
N HIS A 175 -19.21 6.09 11.48
CA HIS A 175 -19.19 6.06 10.01
C HIS A 175 -17.81 5.68 9.49
N ALA A 176 -16.75 6.13 10.17
CA ALA A 176 -15.39 5.81 9.80
C ALA A 176 -15.14 4.29 9.88
N PHE A 177 -15.65 3.61 10.92
CA PHE A 177 -15.46 2.17 11.10
C PHE A 177 -16.35 1.33 10.18
N ALA A 178 -17.60 1.73 9.95
CA ALA A 178 -18.54 0.99 9.10
C ALA A 178 -18.10 0.91 7.63
N GLU A 179 -17.40 1.93 7.12
CA GLU A 179 -16.93 2.00 5.73
C GLU A 179 -15.42 1.71 5.57
N ALA A 180 -14.79 1.12 6.58
CA ALA A 180 -13.35 0.95 6.62
C ALA A 180 -12.85 -0.14 5.64
N LYS A 181 -12.14 0.28 4.57
CA LYS A 181 -11.52 -0.65 3.61
C LYS A 181 -10.07 -1.02 3.94
N GLN A 182 -9.38 -0.18 4.72
CA GLN A 182 -7.93 -0.30 5.00
C GLN A 182 -7.59 -0.01 6.47
N ALA A 183 -8.53 -0.23 7.40
CA ALA A 183 -8.33 0.06 8.83
C ALA A 183 -7.12 -0.65 9.45
N TYR A 184 -6.69 -1.76 8.87
CA TYR A 184 -5.68 -2.66 9.45
C TYR A 184 -4.37 -2.71 8.67
N LEU A 185 -4.12 -1.76 7.76
CA LEU A 185 -2.87 -1.66 7.00
C LEU A 185 -1.86 -0.77 7.73
N PHE A 186 -1.32 -1.24 8.85
CA PHE A 186 -0.32 -0.51 9.64
C PHE A 186 1.00 -0.43 8.89
N GLN A 187 1.73 0.69 9.05
CA GLN A 187 2.99 0.90 8.34
C GLN A 187 4.15 0.79 9.31
N VAL A 188 5.14 -0.01 8.95
CA VAL A 188 6.41 -0.11 9.65
C VAL A 188 7.48 0.50 8.75
N TRP A 189 8.27 1.38 9.33
CA TRP A 189 9.43 1.98 8.67
C TRP A 189 10.69 1.40 9.26
N GLY A 190 11.59 0.93 8.40
CA GLY A 190 12.86 0.38 8.87
C GLY A 190 13.88 0.22 7.76
N HIS A 191 15.12 -0.03 8.16
CA HIS A 191 16.25 -0.23 7.27
C HIS A 191 17.12 -1.38 7.75
N THR A 192 17.97 -1.85 6.85
CA THR A 192 19.08 -2.74 7.16
C THR A 192 20.39 -1.95 7.17
N GLU A 193 21.47 -2.49 7.74
CA GLU A 193 22.80 -1.85 7.86
C GLU A 193 23.13 -0.80 6.77
N GLY A 194 23.14 0.48 7.16
CA GLY A 194 23.54 1.61 6.31
C GLY A 194 22.62 1.95 5.13
N GLY A 195 21.48 1.28 5.00
CA GLY A 195 20.50 1.50 3.93
C GLY A 195 19.53 2.66 4.20
N GLU A 196 18.77 3.05 3.17
CA GLU A 196 17.65 3.98 3.36
C GLU A 196 16.49 3.30 4.12
N THR A 197 15.64 4.12 4.74
CA THR A 197 14.42 3.64 5.40
C THR A 197 13.36 3.26 4.38
N TYR A 198 12.84 2.03 4.52
CA TYR A 198 11.79 1.45 3.69
C TYR A 198 10.49 1.29 4.47
N ARG A 199 9.37 1.31 3.74
CA ARG A 199 8.03 1.05 4.28
C ARG A 199 7.63 -0.40 4.07
N MET A 200 7.06 -1.04 5.09
CA MET A 200 6.36 -2.32 5.00
C MET A 200 4.95 -2.18 5.54
N ILE A 201 3.96 -2.80 4.89
CA ILE A 201 2.62 -2.92 5.45
C ILE A 201 2.53 -4.19 6.27
N VAL A 202 2.10 -4.06 7.52
CA VAL A 202 1.90 -5.17 8.44
C VAL A 202 0.42 -5.22 8.80
N THR A 203 -0.24 -6.30 8.41
CA THR A 203 -1.66 -6.51 8.69
C THR A 203 -1.81 -7.47 9.88
N PRO A 204 -2.52 -7.09 10.95
CA PRO A 204 -2.85 -8.01 12.03
C PRO A 204 -3.60 -9.23 11.51
N PRO A 205 -3.41 -10.42 12.11
CA PRO A 205 -4.24 -11.57 11.80
C PRO A 205 -5.70 -11.33 12.19
N LYS A 206 -6.64 -12.11 11.63
CA LYS A 206 -8.09 -11.86 11.77
C LYS A 206 -8.56 -11.78 13.22
N ASP A 207 -8.05 -12.64 14.09
CA ASP A 207 -8.37 -12.64 15.51
C ASP A 207 -7.93 -11.34 16.22
N VAL A 208 -6.82 -10.75 15.79
CA VAL A 208 -6.38 -9.44 16.29
C VAL A 208 -7.23 -8.31 15.67
N GLN A 209 -7.66 -8.42 14.41
CA GLN A 209 -8.58 -7.46 13.80
C GLN A 209 -9.94 -7.43 14.51
N GLU A 210 -10.49 -8.61 14.84
CA GLU A 210 -11.73 -8.73 15.62
C GLU A 210 -11.56 -8.10 17.01
N LYS A 211 -10.48 -8.42 17.72
CA LYS A 211 -10.17 -7.77 19.01
C LYS A 211 -10.05 -6.25 18.90
N LEU A 212 -9.43 -5.73 17.85
CA LEU A 212 -9.29 -4.29 17.63
C LEU A 212 -10.66 -3.63 17.42
N LEU A 213 -11.54 -4.28 16.64
CA LEU A 213 -12.90 -3.80 16.41
C LEU A 213 -13.74 -3.83 17.69
N ASP A 214 -13.74 -4.95 18.42
CA ASP A 214 -14.49 -5.09 19.68
C ASP A 214 -14.02 -4.05 20.71
N TYR A 215 -12.71 -3.89 20.85
CA TYR A 215 -12.09 -2.86 21.67
C TYR A 215 -12.53 -1.44 21.25
N ALA A 216 -12.55 -1.14 19.96
CA ALA A 216 -13.00 0.17 19.47
C ALA A 216 -14.49 0.41 19.75
N VAL A 217 -15.35 -0.60 19.57
CA VAL A 217 -16.79 -0.53 19.90
C VAL A 217 -16.98 -0.19 21.38
N GLU A 218 -16.23 -0.85 22.26
CA GLU A 218 -16.34 -0.62 23.71
C GLU A 218 -15.80 0.75 24.15
N VAL A 219 -14.62 1.16 23.68
CA VAL A 219 -14.01 2.43 24.08
C VAL A 219 -14.75 3.64 23.49
N CYS A 220 -15.28 3.49 22.28
CA CYS A 220 -16.00 4.55 21.60
C CYS A 220 -17.51 4.55 21.85
N ASP A 221 -18.02 3.61 22.64
CA ASP A 221 -19.45 3.43 22.94
C ASP A 221 -20.31 3.39 21.66
N PHE A 222 -19.85 2.63 20.66
CA PHE A 222 -20.62 2.46 19.42
C PHE A 222 -21.88 1.62 19.71
N PRO A 223 -23.04 1.98 19.12
CA PRO A 223 -24.24 1.17 19.28
C PRO A 223 -23.97 -0.24 18.75
N ALA A 224 -24.28 -1.25 19.57
CA ALA A 224 -24.11 -2.65 19.20
C ALA A 224 -24.87 -2.94 17.89
N THR A 225 -24.18 -3.52 16.92
CA THR A 225 -24.74 -3.98 15.64
C THR A 225 -25.48 -5.30 15.81
#